data_AF-A0A9D7X973-F1
#
_entry.id   AF-A0A9D7X973-F1
#
_cell.length_a   1.000
_cell.length_b   1.000
_cell.length_c   1.000
_cell.angle_alpha   90.00
_cell.angle_beta   90.00
_cell.angle_gamma   90.00
#
_symmetry.space_group_name_H-M   'P 1'
#
loop_
_entity.id
_entity.type
_entity.pdbx_description
1 polymer ?
#
loop_
_entity_poly.entity_id
_entity_poly.type
_entity_poly.pdbx_seq_one_letter_code
_entity_poly.pdbx_strand_id
1 'polypeptide(L)'
;MLRTLIEGLLTRGRAAEALAPLQRLAERRQIGDRELAALERRVLSQALEQAPDRATLDSLWQRFGKQERRERMVLAALIRAESRLGSRDLAATAVEVALSREWSEELAELYAQAPVEHASPRIKRAEKFLQQHPQSPGLLLALARWCRIEQIFGKAQEYLRMSLSLDPRALALIESARLAQARQEPERAALAWRLAASCATGETVAKDDLAQLMR
;
A
#
# COMPACT_ATOMS: atom_id res chain seq x y z
N MET A 1 2.61 33.92 -3.37
CA MET A 1 1.26 33.79 -2.78
C MET A 1 0.55 32.50 -3.15
N LEU A 2 0.36 32.16 -4.45
CA LEU A 2 -0.35 30.93 -4.85
C LEU A 2 0.31 29.64 -4.34
N ARG A 3 1.64 29.53 -4.43
CA ARG A 3 2.38 28.39 -3.89
C ARG A 3 2.17 28.20 -2.39
N THR A 4 2.28 29.28 -1.60
CA THR A 4 2.07 29.24 -0.15
C THR A 4 0.64 28.84 0.20
N LEU A 5 -0.35 29.28 -0.57
CA LEU A 5 -1.74 28.85 -0.42
C LEU A 5 -1.88 27.34 -0.68
N ILE A 6 -1.30 26.83 -1.77
CA ILE A 6 -1.31 25.40 -2.10
C ILE A 6 -0.70 24.59 -0.95
N GLU A 7 0.50 24.94 -0.50
CA GLU A 7 1.15 24.23 0.63
C GLU A 7 0.31 24.31 1.91
N GLY A 8 -0.33 25.46 2.17
CA GLY A 8 -1.26 25.64 3.29
C GLY A 8 -2.54 24.80 3.19
N LEU A 9 -3.00 24.47 1.98
CA LEU A 9 -4.14 23.58 1.77
C LEU A 9 -3.73 22.11 1.92
N LEU A 10 -2.56 21.73 1.40
CA LEU A 10 -2.02 20.37 1.53
C LEU A 10 -1.80 19.98 3.00
N THR A 11 -1.18 20.87 3.78
CA THR A 11 -0.95 20.66 5.22
C THR A 11 -2.24 20.50 6.03
N ARG A 12 -3.33 21.13 5.59
CA ARG A 12 -4.67 21.02 6.21
C ARG A 12 -5.50 19.86 5.67
N GLY A 13 -4.95 19.05 4.77
CA GLY A 13 -5.68 17.95 4.16
C GLY A 13 -6.79 18.39 3.20
N ARG A 14 -6.69 19.57 2.59
CA ARG A 14 -7.69 20.12 1.65
C ARG A 14 -7.15 20.15 0.21
N ALA A 15 -6.64 19.02 -0.27
CA ALA A 15 -5.90 18.98 -1.54
C ALA A 15 -6.80 19.21 -2.77
N ALA A 16 -8.08 18.83 -2.72
CA ALA A 16 -9.03 19.11 -3.80
C ALA A 16 -9.15 20.62 -4.09
N GLU A 17 -9.13 21.46 -3.04
CA GLU A 17 -9.20 22.92 -3.18
C GLU A 17 -7.90 23.52 -3.76
N ALA A 18 -6.79 22.79 -3.68
CA ALA A 18 -5.51 23.23 -4.22
C ALA A 18 -5.42 23.06 -5.75
N LEU A 19 -6.34 22.32 -6.38
CA LEU A 19 -6.33 22.07 -7.83
C LEU A 19 -6.52 23.36 -8.65
N ALA A 20 -7.44 24.24 -8.26
CA ALA A 20 -7.68 25.49 -8.98
C ALA A 20 -6.54 26.51 -8.81
N PRO A 21 -5.99 26.75 -7.59
CA PRO A 21 -4.77 27.54 -7.43
C PRO A 21 -3.56 26.98 -8.19
N LEU A 22 -3.42 25.64 -8.26
CA LEU A 22 -2.36 24.99 -9.02
C LEU A 22 -2.46 25.28 -10.52
N GLN A 23 -3.66 25.16 -11.10
CA GLN A 23 -3.88 25.49 -12.51
C GLN A 23 -3.49 26.94 -12.82
N ARG A 24 -3.92 27.89 -11.98
CA ARG A 24 -3.54 29.32 -12.13
C ARG A 24 -2.04 29.54 -11.99
N LEU A 25 -1.36 28.77 -11.14
CA LEU A 25 0.09 28.84 -10.98
C LEU A 25 0.81 28.34 -12.24
N ALA A 26 0.31 27.26 -12.86
CA ALA A 26 0.81 26.72 -14.12
C ALA A 26 0.66 27.72 -15.27
N GLU A 27 -0.52 28.32 -15.42
CA GLU A 27 -0.82 29.32 -16.46
C GLU A 27 0.10 30.53 -16.39
N ARG A 28 0.44 30.98 -15.19
CA ARG A 28 1.30 32.16 -14.96
C ARG A 28 2.81 31.86 -15.09
N ARG A 29 3.21 30.60 -15.24
CA ARG A 29 4.62 30.13 -15.33
C ARG A 29 5.56 30.77 -14.30
N GLN A 30 5.09 30.91 -13.05
CA GLN A 30 5.84 31.58 -11.97
C GLN A 30 6.89 30.69 -11.28
N ILE A 31 6.94 29.41 -11.64
CA ILE A 31 7.87 28.42 -11.12
C ILE A 31 8.39 27.58 -12.29
N GLY A 32 9.57 26.98 -12.14
CA GLY A 32 10.15 26.15 -13.19
C GLY A 32 9.34 24.88 -13.46
N ASP A 33 9.36 24.39 -14.70
CA ASP A 33 8.54 23.25 -15.14
C ASP A 33 8.73 21.99 -14.27
N ARG A 34 9.97 21.70 -13.86
CA ARG A 34 10.28 20.57 -12.97
C ARG A 34 9.63 20.74 -11.58
N GLU A 35 9.64 21.95 -11.06
CA GLU A 35 9.04 22.26 -9.77
C GLU A 35 7.51 22.22 -9.84
N LEU A 36 6.94 22.73 -10.93
CA LEU A 36 5.51 22.64 -11.20
C LEU A 36 5.04 21.19 -11.29
N ALA A 37 5.73 20.36 -12.07
CA ALA A 37 5.39 18.94 -12.22
C ALA A 37 5.53 18.15 -10.90
N ALA A 38 6.47 18.51 -10.04
CA ALA A 38 6.59 17.92 -8.71
C ALA A 38 5.43 18.35 -7.79
N LEU A 39 5.05 19.63 -7.82
CA LEU A 39 3.95 20.17 -7.04
C LEU A 39 2.60 19.60 -7.51
N GLU A 40 2.37 19.56 -8.82
CA GLU A 40 1.13 19.02 -9.41
C GLU A 40 0.91 17.58 -8.99
N ARG A 41 1.93 16.74 -9.09
CA ARG A 41 1.87 15.34 -8.68
C ARG A 41 1.58 15.17 -7.19
N ARG A 42 2.18 15.99 -6.32
CA ARG A 42 1.88 16.00 -4.88
C ARG A 42 0.41 16.36 -4.62
N VAL A 43 -0.07 17.44 -5.23
CA VAL A 43 -1.46 17.90 -5.08
C VAL A 43 -2.43 16.84 -5.58
N LEU A 44 -2.21 16.30 -6.78
CA LEU A 44 -3.07 15.28 -7.37
C LEU A 44 -3.06 13.99 -6.56
N SER A 45 -1.91 13.53 -6.07
CA SER A 45 -1.82 12.31 -5.26
C SER A 45 -2.59 12.48 -3.96
N GLN A 46 -2.45 13.62 -3.29
CA GLN A 46 -3.18 13.87 -2.06
C GLN A 46 -4.68 14.05 -2.31
N ALA A 47 -5.09 14.70 -3.41
CA ALA A 47 -6.49 14.79 -3.79
C ALA A 47 -7.09 13.42 -4.13
N LEU A 48 -6.32 12.54 -4.80
CA LEU A 48 -6.71 11.16 -5.11
C LEU A 48 -6.98 10.36 -3.83
N GLU A 49 -6.05 10.43 -2.88
CA GLU A 49 -6.20 9.80 -1.55
C GLU A 49 -7.44 10.30 -0.80
N GLN A 50 -7.76 11.58 -0.95
CA GLN A 50 -8.87 12.27 -0.27
C GLN A 50 -10.20 12.20 -1.02
N ALA A 51 -10.27 11.48 -2.15
CA ALA A 51 -11.48 11.42 -2.96
C ALA A 51 -12.70 11.01 -2.11
N PRO A 52 -13.80 11.78 -2.08
CA PRO A 52 -14.95 11.50 -1.22
C PRO A 52 -15.74 10.27 -1.69
N ASP A 53 -15.69 9.98 -2.98
CA ASP A 53 -16.44 8.92 -3.64
C ASP A 53 -15.66 8.31 -4.82
N ARG A 54 -16.20 7.22 -5.36
CA ARG A 54 -15.59 6.48 -6.48
C ARG A 54 -15.56 7.27 -7.78
N ALA A 55 -16.56 8.12 -8.03
CA ALA A 55 -16.61 8.92 -9.25
C ALA A 55 -15.49 9.96 -9.30
N THR A 56 -15.25 10.62 -8.16
CA THR A 56 -14.17 11.58 -7.98
C THR A 56 -12.81 10.88 -8.05
N LEU A 57 -12.68 9.70 -7.44
CA LEU A 57 -11.47 8.89 -7.52
C LEU A 57 -11.11 8.55 -8.99
N ASP A 58 -12.09 8.08 -9.75
CA ASP A 58 -11.91 7.71 -11.17
C ASP A 58 -11.52 8.94 -12.00
N SER A 59 -12.19 10.08 -11.79
CA SER A 59 -11.86 11.35 -12.46
C SER A 59 -10.42 11.78 -12.18
N LEU A 60 -10.00 11.78 -10.91
CA LEU A 60 -8.65 12.15 -10.50
C LEU A 60 -7.60 11.16 -11.03
N TRP A 61 -7.89 9.86 -11.00
CA TRP A 61 -7.01 8.83 -11.53
C TRP A 61 -6.75 9.01 -13.03
N GLN A 62 -7.77 9.42 -13.79
CA GLN A 62 -7.60 9.66 -15.23
C GLN A 62 -6.68 10.83 -15.57
N ARG A 63 -6.49 11.78 -14.64
CA ARG A 63 -5.59 12.93 -14.85
C ARG A 63 -4.12 12.55 -14.87
N PHE A 64 -3.74 11.45 -14.22
CA PHE A 64 -2.36 10.97 -14.23
C PHE A 64 -2.02 10.33 -15.58
N GLY A 65 -0.85 10.65 -16.11
CA GLY A 65 -0.27 9.98 -17.26
C GLY A 65 0.17 8.54 -16.95
N LYS A 66 0.46 7.74 -18.01
CA LYS A 66 0.86 6.33 -17.86
C LYS A 66 2.10 6.13 -16.97
N GLN A 67 3.06 7.06 -17.02
CA GLN A 67 4.27 6.99 -16.19
C GLN A 67 3.95 7.26 -14.72
N GLU A 68 3.19 8.32 -14.44
CA GLU A 68 2.86 8.77 -13.09
C GLU A 68 2.02 7.74 -12.33
N ARG A 69 1.10 7.05 -13.03
CA ARG A 69 0.29 5.95 -12.46
C ARG A 69 1.11 4.79 -11.89
N ARG A 70 2.41 4.70 -12.21
CA ARG A 70 3.32 3.66 -11.68
C ARG A 70 4.19 4.17 -10.54
N GLU A 71 4.14 5.46 -10.23
CA GLU A 71 4.97 6.03 -9.17
C GLU A 71 4.45 5.66 -7.79
N ARG A 72 5.37 5.32 -6.90
CA ARG A 72 5.07 4.83 -5.54
C ARG A 72 4.13 5.76 -4.77
N MET A 73 4.32 7.09 -4.87
CA MET A 73 3.47 8.08 -4.19
C MET A 73 2.01 8.00 -4.68
N VAL A 74 1.81 7.87 -5.99
CA VAL A 74 0.47 7.82 -6.59
C VAL A 74 -0.19 6.49 -6.28
N LEU A 75 0.53 5.37 -6.39
CA LEU A 75 0.04 4.05 -6.02
C LEU A 75 -0.36 3.97 -4.55
N ALA A 76 0.46 4.52 -3.64
CA ALA A 76 0.15 4.55 -2.22
C ALA A 76 -1.11 5.38 -1.92
N ALA A 77 -1.28 6.53 -2.59
CA ALA A 77 -2.49 7.34 -2.49
C ALA A 77 -3.75 6.57 -2.97
N LEU A 78 -3.63 5.87 -4.10
CA LEU A 78 -4.70 5.05 -4.66
C LEU A 78 -5.09 3.89 -3.72
N ILE A 79 -4.11 3.20 -3.14
CA ILE A 79 -4.31 2.13 -2.14
C ILE A 79 -5.10 2.65 -0.93
N ARG A 80 -4.71 3.82 -0.39
CA ARG A 80 -5.40 4.44 0.76
C ARG A 80 -6.83 4.85 0.40
N ALA A 81 -7.04 5.39 -0.80
CA ALA A 81 -8.39 5.72 -1.27
C ALA A 81 -9.29 4.48 -1.42
N GLU A 82 -8.82 3.42 -2.08
CA GLU A 82 -9.61 2.18 -2.24
C GLU A 82 -9.84 1.46 -0.91
N SER A 83 -8.91 1.56 0.03
CA SER A 83 -9.09 0.98 1.37
C SER A 83 -10.24 1.65 2.12
N ARG A 84 -10.48 2.95 1.88
CA ARG A 84 -11.59 3.71 2.47
C ARG A 84 -12.90 3.57 1.70
N LEU A 85 -12.85 3.55 0.36
CA LEU A 85 -14.02 3.52 -0.52
C LEU A 85 -14.48 2.11 -0.91
N GLY A 86 -13.77 1.08 -0.43
CA GLY A 86 -13.89 -0.30 -0.86
C GLY A 86 -13.14 -0.54 -2.19
N SER A 87 -12.47 -1.70 -2.29
CA SER A 87 -11.71 -2.08 -3.47
C SER A 87 -12.60 -2.37 -4.68
N ARG A 88 -12.08 -2.07 -5.88
CA ARG A 88 -12.47 -2.65 -7.19
C ARG A 88 -11.25 -3.26 -7.90
N ASP A 89 -10.27 -3.67 -7.10
CA ASP A 89 -8.95 -4.13 -7.54
C ASP A 89 -8.15 -3.12 -8.39
N LEU A 90 -8.51 -1.83 -8.41
CA LEU A 90 -7.86 -0.83 -9.26
C LEU A 90 -6.41 -0.60 -8.83
N ALA A 91 -6.17 -0.43 -7.52
CA ALA A 91 -4.87 -0.25 -6.91
C ALA A 91 -4.00 -1.49 -7.10
N ALA A 92 -4.53 -2.68 -6.80
CA ALA A 92 -3.80 -3.94 -6.98
C ALA A 92 -3.37 -4.11 -8.44
N THR A 93 -4.26 -3.84 -9.40
CA THR A 93 -3.93 -3.88 -10.84
C THR A 93 -2.86 -2.85 -11.22
N ALA A 94 -2.96 -1.62 -10.72
CA ALA A 94 -1.97 -0.59 -11.00
C ALA A 94 -0.58 -0.95 -10.46
N VAL A 95 -0.51 -1.52 -9.26
CA VAL A 95 0.75 -2.01 -8.68
C VAL A 95 1.33 -3.18 -9.47
N GLU A 96 0.52 -4.14 -9.93
CA GLU A 96 0.99 -5.24 -10.79
C GLU A 96 1.57 -4.75 -12.12
N VAL A 97 0.96 -3.72 -12.72
CA VAL A 97 1.49 -3.09 -13.93
C VAL A 97 2.83 -2.41 -13.65
N ALA A 98 2.98 -1.77 -12.48
CA ALA A 98 4.26 -1.20 -12.06
C ALA A 98 5.32 -2.29 -11.86
N LEU A 99 5.01 -3.34 -11.08
CA LEU A 99 5.89 -4.49 -10.82
C LEU A 99 6.34 -5.20 -12.10
N SER A 100 5.41 -5.37 -13.07
CA SER A 100 5.72 -6.02 -14.34
C SER A 100 6.66 -5.20 -15.22
N ARG A 101 6.69 -3.87 -15.01
CA ARG A 101 7.59 -2.97 -15.76
C ARG A 101 8.95 -2.86 -15.09
N GLU A 102 8.95 -2.68 -13.78
CA GLU A 102 10.13 -2.45 -12.99
C GLU A 102 9.92 -3.07 -11.61
N TRP A 103 10.71 -4.11 -11.33
CA TRP A 103 10.70 -4.75 -10.02
C TRP A 103 11.30 -3.82 -8.96
N SER A 104 10.63 -3.72 -7.82
CA SER A 104 11.13 -3.08 -6.60
C SER A 104 10.45 -3.72 -5.41
N GLU A 105 11.20 -3.98 -4.34
CA GLU A 105 10.64 -4.55 -3.12
C GLU A 105 9.59 -3.61 -2.50
N GLU A 106 9.79 -2.30 -2.58
CA GLU A 106 8.84 -1.32 -2.10
C GLU A 106 7.52 -1.32 -2.89
N LEU A 107 7.55 -1.70 -4.18
CA LEU A 107 6.31 -1.95 -4.94
C LEU A 107 5.62 -3.24 -4.48
N ALA A 108 6.39 -4.28 -4.14
CA ALA A 108 5.83 -5.51 -3.57
C ALA A 108 5.19 -5.27 -2.19
N GLU A 109 5.78 -4.41 -1.37
CA GLU A 109 5.21 -3.97 -0.10
C GLU A 109 3.91 -3.16 -0.29
N LEU A 110 3.84 -2.30 -1.31
CA LEU A 110 2.59 -1.63 -1.68
C LEU A 110 1.55 -2.64 -2.19
N TYR A 111 1.96 -3.66 -2.93
CA TYR A 111 1.07 -4.70 -3.42
C TYR A 111 0.42 -5.48 -2.29
N ALA A 112 1.19 -5.82 -1.25
CA ALA A 112 0.66 -6.45 -0.04
C ALA A 112 -0.38 -5.59 0.70
N GLN A 113 -0.24 -4.25 0.62
CA GLN A 113 -1.15 -3.29 1.23
C GLN A 113 -2.39 -3.01 0.39
N ALA A 114 -2.37 -3.29 -0.91
CA ALA A 114 -3.49 -3.05 -1.80
C ALA A 114 -4.72 -3.85 -1.36
N PRO A 115 -5.88 -3.20 -1.16
CA PRO A 115 -7.11 -3.91 -0.86
C PRO A 115 -7.55 -4.67 -2.12
N VAL A 116 -8.05 -5.89 -1.94
CA VAL A 116 -8.53 -6.73 -3.04
C VAL A 116 -9.97 -7.11 -2.82
N GLU A 117 -10.74 -7.09 -3.90
CA GLU A 117 -12.08 -7.67 -3.98
C GLU A 117 -11.98 -9.15 -4.35
N HIS A 118 -11.08 -9.49 -5.28
CA HIS A 118 -10.86 -10.87 -5.75
C HIS A 118 -9.42 -11.33 -5.46
N ALA A 119 -9.23 -12.11 -4.40
CA ALA A 119 -7.90 -12.56 -3.97
C ALA A 119 -7.33 -13.69 -4.86
N SER A 120 -8.13 -14.69 -5.25
CA SER A 120 -7.70 -15.83 -6.07
C SER A 120 -6.87 -15.49 -7.33
N PRO A 121 -7.29 -14.57 -8.24
CA PRO A 121 -6.46 -14.21 -9.40
C PRO A 121 -5.16 -13.51 -9.01
N ARG A 122 -5.15 -12.76 -7.89
CA ARG A 122 -3.99 -12.04 -7.37
C ARG A 122 -2.98 -12.98 -6.75
N ILE A 123 -3.42 -14.04 -6.06
CA ILE A 123 -2.54 -15.10 -5.56
C ILE A 123 -1.73 -15.70 -6.71
N LYS A 124 -2.39 -16.11 -7.81
CA LYS A 124 -1.71 -16.68 -8.98
C LYS A 124 -0.69 -15.70 -9.60
N ARG A 125 -0.97 -14.41 -9.56
CA ARG A 125 -0.09 -13.37 -10.11
C ARG A 125 1.10 -13.10 -9.19
N ALA A 126 0.87 -13.02 -7.89
CA ALA A 126 1.92 -12.90 -6.88
C ALA A 126 2.84 -14.12 -6.85
N GLU A 127 2.32 -15.34 -6.98
CA GLU A 127 3.13 -16.57 -7.08
C GLU A 127 4.10 -16.50 -8.28
N LYS A 128 3.66 -15.94 -9.43
CA LYS A 128 4.54 -15.73 -10.59
C LYS A 128 5.64 -14.72 -10.33
N PHE A 129 5.33 -13.60 -9.67
CA PHE A 129 6.37 -12.65 -9.27
C PHE A 129 7.33 -13.27 -8.26
N LEU A 130 6.84 -14.09 -7.32
CA LEU A 130 7.65 -14.74 -6.30
C LEU A 130 8.61 -15.77 -6.90
N GLN A 131 8.24 -16.46 -7.98
CA GLN A 131 9.17 -17.34 -8.70
C GLN A 131 10.40 -16.59 -9.23
N GLN A 132 10.23 -15.32 -9.63
CA GLN A 132 11.31 -14.46 -10.11
C GLN A 132 12.07 -13.80 -8.95
N HIS A 133 11.37 -13.56 -7.83
CA HIS A 133 11.88 -12.87 -6.65
C HIS A 133 11.55 -13.64 -5.36
N PRO A 134 12.17 -14.81 -5.13
CA PRO A 134 11.76 -15.75 -4.08
C PRO A 134 11.99 -15.26 -2.65
N GLN A 135 12.84 -14.24 -2.47
CA GLN A 135 13.16 -13.64 -1.18
C GLN A 135 12.49 -12.28 -0.99
N SER A 136 11.35 -12.03 -1.64
CA SER A 136 10.57 -10.80 -1.46
C SER A 136 9.63 -10.91 -0.26
N PRO A 137 9.94 -10.28 0.90
CA PRO A 137 9.03 -10.26 2.05
C PRO A 137 7.67 -9.62 1.72
N GLY A 138 7.63 -8.63 0.83
CA GLY A 138 6.42 -7.96 0.35
C GLY A 138 5.50 -8.89 -0.44
N LEU A 139 6.02 -9.67 -1.40
CA LEU A 139 5.20 -10.65 -2.13
C LEU A 139 4.71 -11.78 -1.22
N LEU A 140 5.56 -12.27 -0.33
CA LEU A 140 5.19 -13.29 0.66
C LEU A 140 4.08 -12.77 1.59
N LEU A 141 4.15 -11.51 2.01
CA LEU A 141 3.10 -10.88 2.81
C LEU A 141 1.79 -10.75 2.03
N ALA A 142 1.85 -10.34 0.76
CA ALA A 142 0.66 -10.26 -0.11
C ALA A 142 -0.03 -11.62 -0.24
N LEU A 143 0.76 -12.67 -0.52
CA LEU A 143 0.28 -14.05 -0.62
C LEU A 143 -0.32 -14.54 0.71
N ALA A 144 0.36 -14.31 1.83
CA ALA A 144 -0.15 -14.68 3.15
C ALA A 144 -1.52 -14.06 3.43
N ARG A 145 -1.66 -12.75 3.16
CA ARG A 145 -2.91 -12.01 3.36
C ARG A 145 -4.03 -12.56 2.50
N TRP A 146 -3.79 -12.77 1.21
CA TRP A 146 -4.83 -13.22 0.29
C TRP A 146 -5.19 -14.69 0.48
N CYS A 147 -4.23 -15.55 0.78
CA CYS A 147 -4.52 -16.92 1.21
C CYS A 147 -5.38 -16.94 2.48
N ARG A 148 -5.17 -16.03 3.45
CA ARG A 148 -6.05 -15.92 4.62
C ARG A 148 -7.47 -15.48 4.22
N ILE A 149 -7.62 -14.50 3.32
CA ILE A 149 -8.93 -14.05 2.82
C ILE A 149 -9.69 -15.22 2.15
N GLU A 150 -8.99 -16.02 1.35
CA GLU A 150 -9.50 -17.22 0.70
C GLU A 150 -9.58 -18.44 1.64
N GLN A 151 -9.30 -18.26 2.94
CA GLN A 151 -9.33 -19.31 3.98
C GLN A 151 -8.37 -20.50 3.75
N ILE A 152 -7.31 -20.30 2.96
CA ILE A 152 -6.24 -21.26 2.71
C ILE A 152 -5.15 -21.10 3.78
N PHE A 153 -5.49 -21.42 5.02
CA PHE A 153 -4.67 -21.06 6.20
C PHE A 153 -3.29 -21.70 6.24
N GLY A 154 -3.12 -22.92 5.72
CA GLY A 154 -1.81 -23.59 5.67
C GLY A 154 -0.80 -22.80 4.83
N LYS A 155 -1.16 -22.48 3.58
CA LYS A 155 -0.35 -21.61 2.70
C LYS A 155 -0.15 -20.23 3.29
N ALA A 156 -1.19 -19.64 3.90
CA ALA A 156 -1.08 -18.34 4.54
C ALA A 156 -0.01 -18.33 5.62
N GLN A 157 0.01 -19.37 6.48
CA GLN A 157 1.01 -19.52 7.55
C GLN A 157 2.42 -19.73 6.97
N GLU A 158 2.57 -20.56 5.94
CA GLU A 158 3.85 -20.82 5.27
C GLU A 158 4.46 -19.54 4.70
N TYR A 159 3.72 -18.82 3.87
CA TYR A 159 4.19 -17.57 3.27
C TYR A 159 4.50 -16.52 4.34
N LEU A 160 3.67 -16.45 5.39
CA LEU A 160 3.89 -15.49 6.46
C LEU A 160 5.14 -15.79 7.27
N ARG A 161 5.40 -17.06 7.59
CA ARG A 161 6.62 -17.49 8.26
C ARG A 161 7.85 -17.13 7.43
N MET A 162 7.80 -17.33 6.11
CA MET A 162 8.88 -16.95 5.21
C MET A 162 9.08 -15.43 5.20
N SER A 163 8.00 -14.64 5.11
CA SER A 163 8.06 -13.17 5.15
C SER A 163 8.71 -12.68 6.44
N LEU A 164 8.25 -13.16 7.60
CA LEU A 164 8.78 -12.80 8.92
C LEU A 164 10.24 -13.25 9.14
N SER A 165 10.65 -14.35 8.54
CA SER A 165 12.04 -14.83 8.61
C SER A 165 13.01 -13.93 7.83
N LEU A 166 12.52 -13.29 6.76
CA LEU A 166 13.29 -12.35 5.96
C LEU A 166 13.28 -10.96 6.58
N ASP A 167 12.08 -10.47 6.94
CA ASP A 167 11.89 -9.11 7.41
C ASP A 167 10.66 -9.03 8.36
N PRO A 168 10.88 -9.08 9.69
CA PRO A 168 9.83 -9.08 10.69
C PRO A 168 9.24 -7.68 10.92
N ARG A 169 8.54 -7.15 9.91
CA ARG A 169 7.88 -5.85 9.98
C ARG A 169 6.53 -5.89 10.67
N ALA A 170 6.12 -4.74 11.20
CA ALA A 170 4.81 -4.56 11.83
C ALA A 170 3.66 -5.08 10.95
N LEU A 171 3.65 -4.81 9.64
CA LEU A 171 2.59 -5.28 8.74
C LEU A 171 2.49 -6.82 8.66
N ALA A 172 3.61 -7.54 8.70
CA ALA A 172 3.62 -9.00 8.70
C ALA A 172 3.16 -9.56 10.05
N LEU A 173 3.56 -8.94 11.16
CA LEU A 173 3.09 -9.31 12.50
C LEU A 173 1.58 -9.08 12.66
N ILE A 174 1.06 -7.96 12.13
CA ILE A 174 -0.39 -7.69 12.06
C ILE A 174 -1.11 -8.79 11.26
N GLU A 175 -0.55 -9.21 10.14
CA GLU A 175 -1.16 -10.29 9.34
C GLU A 175 -1.13 -11.63 10.08
N SER A 176 -0.10 -11.87 10.90
CA SER A 176 -0.05 -13.05 11.79
C SER A 176 -1.16 -13.03 12.82
N ALA A 177 -1.40 -11.85 13.41
CA ALA A 177 -2.48 -11.68 14.36
C ALA A 177 -3.85 -11.97 13.71
N ARG A 178 -4.08 -11.45 12.50
CA ARG A 178 -5.31 -11.70 11.74
C ARG A 178 -5.47 -13.16 11.34
N LEU A 179 -4.39 -13.85 10.99
CA LEU A 179 -4.41 -15.27 10.66
C LEU A 179 -4.76 -16.11 11.89
N ALA A 180 -4.14 -15.82 13.04
CA ALA A 180 -4.45 -16.48 14.30
C ALA A 180 -5.92 -16.22 14.73
N GLN A 181 -6.44 -15.01 14.55
CA GLN A 181 -7.86 -14.70 14.78
C GLN A 181 -8.79 -15.52 13.87
N ALA A 182 -8.48 -15.61 12.58
CA ALA A 182 -9.27 -16.43 11.64
C ALA A 182 -9.27 -17.92 12.00
N ARG A 183 -8.21 -18.40 12.66
CA ARG A 183 -8.06 -19.77 13.18
C ARG A 183 -8.58 -19.96 14.61
N GLN A 184 -9.12 -18.91 15.24
CA GLN A 184 -9.59 -18.93 16.63
C GLN A 184 -8.48 -19.26 17.65
N GLU A 185 -7.27 -18.73 17.43
CA GLU A 185 -6.10 -18.87 18.31
C GLU A 185 -5.82 -17.55 19.07
N PRO A 186 -6.58 -17.22 20.13
CA PRO A 186 -6.57 -15.89 20.75
C PRO A 186 -5.23 -15.52 21.40
N GLU A 187 -4.54 -16.48 22.02
CA GLU A 187 -3.24 -16.24 22.65
C GLU A 187 -2.17 -15.88 21.63
N ARG A 188 -2.14 -16.61 20.50
CA ARG A 188 -1.23 -16.35 19.39
C ARG A 188 -1.53 -15.00 18.73
N ALA A 189 -2.81 -14.67 18.57
CA ALA A 189 -3.22 -13.37 18.06
C ALA A 189 -2.79 -12.22 18.99
N ALA A 190 -2.96 -12.37 20.30
CA ALA A 190 -2.57 -11.37 21.28
C ALA A 190 -1.04 -11.14 21.30
N LEU A 191 -0.26 -12.23 21.22
CA LEU A 191 1.20 -12.14 21.07
C LEU A 191 1.57 -11.37 19.79
N ALA A 192 0.99 -11.76 18.65
CA ALA A 192 1.26 -11.13 17.36
C ALA A 192 0.95 -9.62 17.35
N TRP A 193 -0.18 -9.20 17.96
CA TRP A 193 -0.52 -7.79 18.10
C TRP A 193 0.47 -7.01 18.97
N ARG A 194 0.93 -7.61 20.07
CA ARG A 194 1.94 -6.99 20.95
C ARG A 194 3.26 -6.78 20.22
N LEU A 195 3.72 -7.80 19.49
CA LEU A 195 4.94 -7.70 18.67
C LEU A 195 4.78 -6.67 17.55
N ALA A 196 3.63 -6.63 16.90
CA ALA A 196 3.34 -5.63 15.88
C ALA A 196 3.41 -4.19 16.44
N ALA A 197 2.85 -3.96 17.63
CA ALA A 197 2.90 -2.67 18.30
C ALA A 197 4.34 -2.28 18.67
N SER A 198 5.10 -3.22 19.26
CA SER A 198 6.51 -3.01 19.61
C SER A 198 7.36 -2.67 18.37
N CYS A 199 7.16 -3.42 17.28
CA CYS A 199 7.83 -3.14 16.01
C CYS A 199 7.48 -1.76 15.45
N ALA A 200 6.21 -1.34 15.57
CA ALA A 200 5.74 -0.04 15.09
C ALA A 200 6.26 1.14 15.93
N THR A 201 6.54 0.94 17.23
CA THR A 201 7.15 1.96 18.11
C THR A 201 8.68 1.99 18.02
N GLY A 202 9.29 1.10 17.24
CA GLY A 202 10.75 0.99 17.12
C GLY A 202 11.40 0.17 18.24
N GLU A 203 10.61 -0.51 19.06
CA GLU A 203 11.11 -1.45 20.05
C GLU A 203 11.57 -2.75 19.37
N THR A 204 12.64 -3.34 19.90
CA THR A 204 13.18 -4.59 19.37
C THR A 204 12.24 -5.75 19.70
N VAL A 205 11.74 -6.41 18.66
CA VAL A 205 10.97 -7.66 18.80
C VAL A 205 11.90 -8.77 19.32
N ALA A 206 11.53 -9.38 20.45
CA ALA A 206 12.31 -10.48 21.03
C ALA A 206 12.32 -11.70 20.09
N LYS A 207 13.50 -12.30 19.89
CA LYS A 207 13.68 -13.45 18.98
C LYS A 207 12.88 -14.67 19.44
N ASP A 208 12.75 -14.88 20.74
CA ASP A 208 12.02 -16.01 21.30
C ASP A 208 10.52 -15.90 21.04
N ASP A 209 9.97 -14.69 21.18
CA ASP A 209 8.56 -14.39 20.88
C ASP A 209 8.27 -14.56 19.38
N LEU A 210 9.19 -14.10 18.51
CA LEU A 210 9.08 -14.28 17.07
C LEU A 210 9.16 -15.78 16.71
N ALA A 211 10.05 -16.54 17.35
CA ALA A 211 10.16 -17.98 17.15
C ALA A 211 8.90 -18.71 17.62
N GLN A 212 8.31 -18.32 18.74
CA GLN A 212 7.02 -18.86 19.20
C GLN A 212 5.90 -18.59 18.18
N LEU A 213 5.89 -17.40 17.58
CA LEU A 213 4.91 -17.02 16.57
C LEU A 213 5.12 -17.73 15.22
N MET A 214 6.32 -18.27 14.95
CA MET A 214 6.63 -19.00 13.72
C MET A 214 6.49 -20.53 13.83
N ARG A 215 6.28 -21.09 15.03
CA ARG A 215 5.96 -22.52 15.25
C ARG A 215 4.53 -22.85 14.84
#